data_AF-A0A0G0DWL7-F1
#
_entry.id   AF-A0A0G0DWL7-F1
#
_cell.length_a   1.000
_cell.length_b   1.000
_cell.length_c   1.000
_cell.angle_alpha   90.00
_cell.angle_beta   90.00
_cell.angle_gamma   90.00
#
_symmetry.space_group_name_H-M   'P 1'
#
loop_
_entity.id
_entity.type
_entity.pdbx_description
1 polymer ?
#
loop_
_entity_poly.entity_id
_entity_poly.type
_entity_poly.pdbx_seq_one_letter_code
_entity_poly.pdbx_strand_id
1 'polypeptide(L)'
;MTAGKANIEKQYFLPEQLIFGGYPYIQDLSTVEDKKRYLISIIDDYLFQDILDLEEIAVTDNLRKLTTLLAYQIGQEVSFNELSLNLKIDTKTVIRYIDLLKQGFIIFEVGAFSKNLRKEVVKNKKYYFWDLGIRNALLGSFTPLETRGDIGFLWENFLAVERTKKNHYEGRTVQTYFWRTYDNAEIDWIEVNDQKISAYEFKWRSEKGKTPKSFFENYKEKITVVNKNNYFNFIA
;
A
#
# COMPACT_ATOMS: atom_id res chain seq x y z
N MET A 1 -31.42 -0.60 10.02
CA MET A 1 -30.70 0.25 11.01
C MET A 1 -29.26 -0.20 11.29
N THR A 2 -28.78 -1.30 10.70
CA THR A 2 -27.50 -1.94 11.05
C THR A 2 -26.28 -1.40 10.28
N ALA A 3 -26.45 -0.98 9.03
CA ALA A 3 -25.35 -0.41 8.23
C ALA A 3 -24.85 0.94 8.77
N GLY A 4 -25.76 1.80 9.25
CA GLY A 4 -25.39 3.14 9.75
C GLY A 4 -24.51 3.13 11.01
N LYS A 5 -24.71 2.17 11.93
CA LYS A 5 -23.88 2.06 13.15
C LYS A 5 -22.49 1.48 12.85
N ALA A 6 -22.39 0.44 12.01
CA ALA A 6 -21.12 -0.13 11.58
C ALA A 6 -20.25 0.88 10.80
N ASN A 7 -20.90 1.76 10.01
CA ASN A 7 -20.22 2.82 9.27
C ASN A 7 -19.62 3.90 10.19
N ILE A 8 -20.31 4.23 11.27
CA ILE A 8 -19.84 5.20 12.28
C ILE A 8 -18.66 4.61 13.06
N GLU A 9 -18.74 3.35 13.50
CA GLU A 9 -17.66 2.68 14.23
C GLU A 9 -16.36 2.61 13.41
N LYS A 10 -16.40 2.17 12.15
CA LYS A 10 -15.20 2.14 11.29
C LYS A 10 -14.55 3.51 11.08
N GLN A 11 -15.35 4.59 11.06
CA GLN A 11 -14.81 5.95 10.91
C GLN A 11 -14.07 6.43 12.17
N TYR A 12 -14.48 5.98 13.36
CA TYR A 12 -13.78 6.27 14.63
C TYR A 12 -12.43 5.55 14.73
N PHE A 13 -12.27 4.38 14.10
CA PHE A 13 -11.01 3.63 14.11
C PHE A 13 -9.99 4.06 13.06
N LEU A 14 -10.34 4.98 12.14
CA LEU A 14 -9.44 5.32 11.03
C LEU A 14 -8.05 5.82 11.51
N PRO A 15 -7.92 6.73 12.51
CA PRO A 15 -6.60 7.13 12.99
C PRO A 15 -5.80 5.96 13.57
N GLU A 16 -6.49 5.08 14.28
CA GLU A 16 -5.89 3.90 14.88
C GLU A 16 -5.41 2.91 13.82
N GLN A 17 -6.22 2.66 12.78
CA GLN A 17 -5.86 1.80 11.65
C GLN A 17 -4.67 2.34 10.86
N LEU A 18 -4.61 3.66 10.63
CA LEU A 18 -3.50 4.27 9.90
C LEU A 18 -2.18 4.26 10.68
N ILE A 19 -2.25 4.30 12.02
CA ILE A 19 -1.05 4.35 12.88
C ILE A 19 -0.61 2.93 13.30
N PHE A 20 -1.54 2.10 13.77
CA PHE A 20 -1.26 0.80 14.39
C PHE A 20 -1.69 -0.40 13.54
N GLY A 21 -2.29 -0.18 12.38
CA GLY A 21 -2.69 -1.26 11.48
C GLY A 21 -4.00 -1.95 11.89
N GLY A 22 -4.22 -3.12 11.31
CA GLY A 22 -5.46 -3.90 11.41
C GLY A 22 -5.31 -5.23 12.17
N TYR A 23 -4.16 -5.52 12.79
CA TYR A 23 -3.99 -6.73 13.59
C TYR A 23 -5.03 -6.81 14.72
N PRO A 24 -5.82 -7.90 14.83
CA PRO A 24 -6.94 -7.97 15.77
C PRO A 24 -6.57 -7.66 17.21
N TYR A 25 -5.45 -8.22 17.69
CA TYR A 25 -4.99 -8.06 19.07
C TYR A 25 -4.62 -6.61 19.44
N ILE A 26 -4.37 -5.72 18.46
CA ILE A 26 -4.12 -4.29 18.73
C ILE A 26 -5.30 -3.65 19.47
N GLN A 27 -6.53 -4.08 19.17
CA GLN A 27 -7.75 -3.51 19.75
C GLN A 27 -7.90 -3.87 21.23
N ASP A 28 -7.29 -4.98 21.67
CA ASP A 28 -7.33 -5.44 23.06
C ASP A 28 -6.28 -4.72 23.93
N LEU A 29 -5.31 -4.04 23.31
CA LEU A 29 -4.23 -3.35 24.01
C LEU A 29 -4.67 -1.96 24.48
N SER A 30 -4.52 -1.71 25.78
CA SER A 30 -5.03 -0.49 26.42
C SER A 30 -4.15 0.74 26.20
N THR A 31 -2.84 0.58 26.00
CA THR A 31 -1.90 1.70 25.86
C THR A 31 -1.23 1.74 24.50
N VAL A 32 -0.86 2.96 24.07
CA VAL A 32 -0.06 3.17 22.85
C VAL A 32 1.28 2.42 22.93
N GLU A 33 1.89 2.35 24.10
CA GLU A 33 3.19 1.69 24.28
C GLU A 33 3.07 0.17 24.14
N ASP A 34 1.99 -0.43 24.64
CA ASP A 34 1.72 -1.86 24.43
C ASP A 34 1.53 -2.18 22.95
N LYS A 35 0.78 -1.35 22.22
CA LYS A 35 0.58 -1.51 20.77
C LYS A 35 1.89 -1.45 20.01
N LYS A 36 2.77 -0.50 20.33
CA LYS A 36 4.10 -0.40 19.74
C LYS A 36 4.94 -1.65 20.02
N ARG A 37 5.02 -2.06 21.29
CA ARG A 37 5.79 -3.24 21.70
C ARG A 37 5.32 -4.49 20.98
N TYR A 38 4.01 -4.68 20.88
CA TYR A 38 3.43 -5.81 20.17
C TYR A 38 3.74 -5.80 18.66
N LEU A 39 3.63 -4.64 17.99
CA LEU A 39 3.97 -4.55 16.56
C LEU A 39 5.46 -4.78 16.31
N ILE A 40 6.33 -4.29 17.21
CA ILE A 40 7.77 -4.54 17.14
C ILE A 40 8.06 -6.03 17.33
N SER A 41 7.42 -6.69 18.31
CA SER A 41 7.60 -8.13 18.52
C SER A 41 7.12 -8.95 17.32
N ILE A 42 6.04 -8.54 16.63
CA ILE A 42 5.63 -9.21 15.37
C ILE A 42 6.78 -9.20 14.35
N ILE A 43 7.45 -8.07 14.19
CA ILE A 43 8.54 -7.92 13.23
C ILE A 43 9.76 -8.78 13.64
N ASP A 44 10.13 -8.73 14.91
CA ASP A 44 11.34 -9.36 15.43
C ASP A 44 11.19 -10.89 15.55
N ASP A 45 10.03 -11.35 16.02
CA ASP A 45 9.82 -12.77 16.40
C ASP A 45 9.27 -13.61 15.26
N TYR A 46 8.47 -13.03 14.33
CA TYR A 46 7.68 -13.81 13.38
C TYR A 46 7.90 -13.39 11.92
N LEU A 47 7.80 -12.09 11.64
CA LEU A 47 7.71 -11.57 10.27
C LEU A 47 8.84 -12.05 9.36
N PHE A 48 10.08 -11.97 9.83
CA PHE A 48 11.22 -12.36 9.01
C PHE A 48 11.49 -13.86 9.09
N GLN A 49 11.28 -14.49 10.25
CA GLN A 49 11.48 -15.94 10.43
C GLN A 49 10.57 -16.72 9.49
N ASP A 50 9.26 -16.43 9.50
CA ASP A 50 8.26 -17.12 8.69
C ASP A 50 8.57 -17.00 7.19
N ILE A 51 9.07 -15.86 6.74
CA ILE A 51 9.42 -15.62 5.32
C ILE A 51 10.64 -16.42 4.88
N LEU A 52 11.55 -16.67 5.80
CA LEU A 52 12.82 -17.33 5.53
C LEU A 52 12.73 -18.84 5.65
N ASP A 53 11.83 -19.31 6.52
CA ASP A 53 11.42 -20.72 6.59
C ASP A 53 10.79 -21.19 5.27
N LEU A 54 10.20 -20.29 4.47
CA LEU A 54 9.72 -20.64 3.12
C LEU A 54 10.83 -21.10 2.16
N GLU A 55 12.10 -20.73 2.41
CA GLU A 55 13.22 -20.99 1.50
C GLU A 55 14.46 -21.61 2.18
N GLU A 56 14.41 -21.95 3.47
CA GLU A 56 15.55 -22.47 4.26
C GLU A 56 16.77 -21.51 4.30
N ILE A 57 16.55 -20.20 4.29
CA ILE A 57 17.63 -19.20 4.26
C ILE A 57 17.78 -18.54 5.63
N ALA A 58 19.00 -18.33 6.11
CA ALA A 58 19.21 -17.57 7.35
C ALA A 58 18.76 -16.10 7.19
N VAL A 59 18.20 -15.51 8.26
CA VAL A 59 17.85 -14.08 8.29
C VAL A 59 19.08 -13.26 7.95
N THR A 60 18.99 -12.57 6.81
CA THR A 60 20.00 -11.58 6.44
C THR A 60 19.53 -10.20 6.87
N ASP A 61 20.41 -9.42 7.49
CA ASP A 61 20.18 -7.99 7.76
C ASP A 61 19.70 -7.23 6.50
N ASN A 62 20.06 -7.71 5.31
CA ASN A 62 19.67 -7.13 4.05
C ASN A 62 18.17 -7.27 3.75
N LEU A 63 17.51 -8.36 4.17
CA LEU A 63 16.05 -8.49 4.01
C LEU A 63 15.33 -7.44 4.85
N ARG A 64 15.69 -7.32 6.13
CA ARG A 64 15.13 -6.29 7.01
C ARG A 64 15.38 -4.89 6.46
N LYS A 65 16.62 -4.56 6.07
CA LYS A 65 16.96 -3.25 5.48
C LYS A 65 16.17 -2.98 4.21
N LEU A 66 16.00 -3.98 3.34
CA LEU A 66 15.17 -3.87 2.13
C LEU A 66 13.72 -3.55 2.48
N THR A 67 13.12 -4.29 3.43
CA THR A 67 11.74 -4.03 3.86
C THR A 67 11.59 -2.63 4.46
N THR A 68 12.57 -2.16 5.23
CA THR A 68 12.60 -0.79 5.75
C THR A 68 12.71 0.26 4.62
N LEU A 69 13.54 0.02 3.59
CA LEU A 69 13.62 0.92 2.43
C LEU A 69 12.28 0.99 1.67
N LEU A 70 11.62 -0.15 1.47
CA LEU A 70 10.28 -0.20 0.88
C LEU A 70 9.23 0.52 1.75
N ALA A 71 9.35 0.45 3.08
CA ALA A 71 8.49 1.19 4.00
C ALA A 71 8.63 2.72 3.87
N TYR A 72 9.83 3.22 3.57
CA TYR A 72 10.07 4.63 3.24
C TYR A 72 9.53 5.00 1.85
N GLN A 73 9.55 4.08 0.88
CA GLN A 73 9.12 4.27 -0.51
C GLN A 73 7.67 3.81 -0.78
N ILE A 74 6.85 3.67 0.26
CA ILE A 74 5.46 3.23 0.15
C ILE A 74 4.65 4.12 -0.81
N GLY A 75 3.96 3.49 -1.77
CA GLY A 75 3.21 4.21 -2.81
C GLY A 75 4.07 4.97 -3.82
N GLN A 76 5.38 4.80 -3.81
CA GLN A 76 6.30 5.38 -4.79
C GLN A 76 6.80 4.30 -5.76
N GLU A 77 7.23 4.73 -6.94
CA GLU A 77 7.88 3.85 -7.91
C GLU A 77 9.22 3.34 -7.36
N VAL A 78 9.41 2.03 -7.36
CA VAL A 78 10.60 1.38 -6.82
C VAL A 78 11.54 0.94 -7.95
N SER A 79 12.81 1.34 -7.84
CA SER A 79 13.90 0.90 -8.71
C SER A 79 14.73 -0.20 -8.04
N PHE A 80 14.73 -1.41 -8.61
CA PHE A 80 15.52 -2.52 -8.07
C PHE A 80 17.02 -2.27 -8.15
N ASN A 81 17.48 -1.51 -9.16
CA ASN A 81 18.89 -1.14 -9.28
C ASN A 81 19.30 -0.16 -8.17
N GLU A 82 18.44 0.79 -7.82
CA GLU A 82 18.69 1.71 -6.70
C GLU A 82 18.78 0.96 -5.38
N LEU A 83 17.82 0.06 -5.11
CA LEU A 83 17.82 -0.78 -3.91
C LEU A 83 19.06 -1.69 -3.84
N SER A 84 19.45 -2.28 -4.96
CA SER A 84 20.67 -3.11 -5.08
C SER A 84 21.92 -2.32 -4.70
N LEU A 85 22.06 -1.08 -5.20
CA LEU A 85 23.18 -0.20 -4.87
C LEU A 85 23.17 0.21 -3.40
N ASN A 86 22.02 0.59 -2.85
CA ASN A 86 21.88 0.99 -1.45
C ASN A 86 22.21 -0.15 -0.47
N LEU A 87 21.82 -1.38 -0.81
CA LEU A 87 22.01 -2.56 0.02
C LEU A 87 23.32 -3.32 -0.26
N LYS A 88 24.04 -2.95 -1.33
CA LYS A 88 25.27 -3.63 -1.80
C LYS A 88 25.09 -5.13 -2.03
N ILE A 89 23.95 -5.49 -2.63
CA ILE A 89 23.63 -6.87 -3.07
C ILE A 89 23.23 -6.84 -4.54
N ASP A 90 23.28 -7.97 -5.23
CA ASP A 90 22.89 -8.02 -6.64
C ASP A 90 21.37 -7.82 -6.83
N THR A 91 20.98 -7.27 -7.99
CA THR A 91 19.57 -7.00 -8.31
C THR A 91 18.70 -8.25 -8.29
N LYS A 92 19.22 -9.44 -8.60
CA LYS A 92 18.43 -10.68 -8.56
C LYS A 92 18.07 -11.05 -7.11
N THR A 93 18.99 -10.84 -6.17
CA THR A 93 18.71 -11.02 -4.73
C THR A 93 17.66 -10.01 -4.23
N VAL A 94 17.71 -8.75 -4.67
CA VAL A 94 16.65 -7.76 -4.35
C VAL A 94 15.28 -8.24 -4.83
N ILE A 95 15.18 -8.65 -6.10
CA ILE A 95 13.94 -9.15 -6.70
C ILE A 95 13.43 -10.36 -5.91
N ARG A 96 14.31 -11.32 -5.62
CA ARG A 96 13.97 -12.51 -4.84
C ARG A 96 13.42 -12.16 -3.47
N TYR A 97 14.06 -11.25 -2.74
CA TYR A 97 13.56 -10.80 -1.43
C TYR A 97 12.22 -10.08 -1.52
N ILE A 98 12.00 -9.25 -2.53
CA ILE A 98 10.70 -8.62 -2.77
C ILE A 98 9.62 -9.69 -3.02
N ASP A 99 9.93 -10.71 -3.81
CA ASP A 99 9.00 -11.82 -4.06
C ASP A 99 8.70 -12.63 -2.79
N LEU A 100 9.67 -12.82 -1.90
CA LEU A 100 9.44 -13.43 -0.60
C LEU A 100 8.53 -12.59 0.31
N LEU A 101 8.75 -11.27 0.36
CA LEU A 101 7.88 -10.35 1.11
C LEU A 101 6.43 -10.36 0.58
N LYS A 102 6.25 -10.55 -0.73
CA LYS A 102 4.94 -10.69 -1.36
C LYS A 102 4.27 -12.02 -0.99
N GLN A 103 5.01 -13.12 -1.06
CA GLN A 103 4.51 -14.45 -0.70
C GLN A 103 4.12 -14.54 0.79
N GLY A 104 4.89 -13.87 1.66
CA GLY A 104 4.59 -13.74 3.08
C GLY A 104 3.47 -12.75 3.43
N PHE A 105 2.77 -12.17 2.44
CA PHE A 105 1.72 -11.16 2.65
C PHE A 105 2.18 -9.95 3.49
N ILE A 106 3.45 -9.52 3.34
CA ILE A 106 3.94 -8.29 3.96
C ILE A 106 3.64 -7.09 3.07
N ILE A 107 3.91 -7.27 1.78
CA ILE A 107 3.67 -6.26 0.75
C ILE A 107 2.88 -6.85 -0.42
N PHE A 108 2.32 -5.97 -1.24
CA PHE A 108 1.82 -6.31 -2.56
C PHE A 108 2.29 -5.25 -3.57
N GLU A 109 2.32 -5.65 -4.84
CA GLU A 109 2.79 -4.80 -5.94
C GLU A 109 1.62 -4.27 -6.76
N VAL A 110 1.80 -3.07 -7.31
CA VAL A 110 0.88 -2.45 -8.27
C VAL A 110 1.68 -1.95 -9.47
N GLY A 111 1.37 -2.46 -10.64
CA GLY A 111 2.04 -2.13 -11.90
C GLY A 111 1.53 -0.83 -12.53
N ALA A 112 2.31 -0.27 -13.45
CA ALA A 112 1.95 0.94 -14.18
C ALA A 112 1.07 0.60 -15.39
N PHE A 113 -0.17 1.09 -15.43
CA PHE A 113 -1.14 0.85 -16.49
C PHE A 113 -0.62 1.27 -17.87
N SER A 114 -0.80 0.41 -18.87
CA SER A 114 -0.55 0.75 -20.27
C SER A 114 -1.54 0.08 -21.20
N LYS A 115 -1.99 0.79 -22.25
CA LYS A 115 -2.69 0.14 -23.37
C LYS A 115 -1.86 -0.95 -24.05
N ASN A 116 -0.54 -0.87 -23.98
CA ASN A 116 0.35 -1.89 -24.50
C ASN A 116 0.87 -2.74 -23.35
N LEU A 117 0.21 -3.87 -23.12
CA LEU A 117 0.53 -4.84 -22.07
C LEU A 117 2.01 -5.29 -22.09
N ARG A 118 2.67 -5.35 -23.27
CA ARG A 118 4.12 -5.68 -23.33
C ARG A 118 5.02 -4.57 -22.78
N LYS A 119 4.62 -3.31 -22.91
CA LYS A 119 5.33 -2.17 -22.31
C LYS A 119 5.02 -2.02 -20.82
N GLU A 120 3.97 -2.68 -20.32
CA GLU A 120 3.55 -2.66 -18.92
C GLU A 120 4.55 -3.38 -18.01
N VAL A 121 5.03 -4.57 -18.45
CA VAL A 121 5.94 -5.44 -17.69
C VAL A 121 7.32 -4.79 -17.44
N VAL A 122 7.73 -3.83 -18.27
CA VAL A 122 9.05 -3.17 -18.20
C VAL A 122 9.05 -1.93 -17.31
N LYS A 123 7.88 -1.49 -16.81
CA LYS A 123 7.76 -0.26 -16.01
C LYS A 123 8.01 -0.50 -14.52
N ASN A 124 8.38 0.57 -13.84
CA ASN A 124 8.49 0.60 -12.38
C ASN A 124 7.17 0.14 -11.74
N LYS A 125 7.29 -0.47 -10.56
CA LYS A 125 6.15 -0.91 -9.75
C LYS A 125 6.07 -0.04 -8.49
N LYS A 126 4.86 0.17 -8.00
CA LYS A 126 4.63 0.64 -6.64
C LYS A 126 4.46 -0.56 -5.71
N TYR A 127 4.87 -0.39 -4.46
CA TYR A 127 4.66 -1.39 -3.41
C TYR A 127 3.91 -0.77 -2.23
N TYR A 128 3.02 -1.57 -1.67
CA TYR A 128 2.19 -1.22 -0.52
C TYR A 128 2.29 -2.32 0.52
N PHE A 129 2.15 -1.96 1.78
CA PHE A 129 2.11 -2.89 2.90
C PHE A 129 0.68 -3.36 3.14
N TRP A 130 0.50 -4.64 3.42
CA TRP A 130 -0.83 -5.15 3.81
C TRP A 130 -1.29 -4.59 5.16
N ASP A 131 -0.35 -4.19 6.01
CA ASP A 131 -0.61 -3.62 7.32
C ASP A 131 0.27 -2.38 7.60
N LEU A 132 -0.36 -1.24 7.87
CA LEU A 132 0.33 0.02 8.16
C LEU A 132 1.00 0.03 9.54
N GLY A 133 0.54 -0.78 10.49
CA GLY A 133 1.16 -0.96 11.79
C GLY A 133 2.54 -1.59 11.67
N ILE A 134 2.66 -2.66 10.86
CA ILE A 134 3.95 -3.28 10.53
C ILE A 134 4.87 -2.28 9.82
N ARG A 135 4.36 -1.57 8.81
CA ARG A 135 5.13 -0.52 8.13
C ARG A 135 5.64 0.52 9.12
N ASN A 136 4.77 1.03 9.99
CA ASN A 136 5.11 2.10 10.93
C ASN A 136 6.08 1.62 12.02
N ALA A 137 5.94 0.37 12.46
CA ALA A 137 6.85 -0.27 13.39
C ALA A 137 8.25 -0.47 12.78
N LEU A 138 8.36 -0.87 11.50
CA LEU A 138 9.63 -0.93 10.77
C LEU A 138 10.36 0.42 10.72
N LEU A 139 9.61 1.52 10.67
CA LEU A 139 10.15 2.88 10.67
C LEU A 139 10.32 3.46 12.08
N GLY A 140 9.88 2.76 13.13
CA GLY A 140 9.82 3.29 14.49
C GLY A 140 8.93 4.54 14.63
N SER A 141 7.96 4.74 13.73
CA SER A 141 7.23 6.01 13.59
C SER A 141 5.72 5.84 13.78
N PHE A 142 5.27 6.14 15.00
CA PHE A 142 3.86 6.15 15.41
C PHE A 142 3.36 7.57 15.69
N THR A 143 3.94 8.55 15.00
CA THR A 143 3.56 9.96 15.13
C THR A 143 2.05 10.14 14.86
N PRO A 144 1.32 10.90 15.71
CA PRO A 144 -0.09 11.20 15.51
C PRO A 144 -0.36 11.81 14.12
N LEU A 145 -1.55 11.56 13.57
CA LEU A 145 -1.90 11.96 12.19
C LEU A 145 -1.83 13.48 11.97
N GLU A 146 -2.06 14.28 13.01
CA GLU A 146 -2.12 15.73 12.96
C GLU A 146 -0.75 16.36 12.64
N THR A 147 0.32 15.70 13.07
CA THR A 147 1.70 16.18 12.92
C THR A 147 2.52 15.34 11.94
N ARG A 148 1.87 14.39 11.24
CA ARG A 148 2.53 13.44 10.38
C ARG A 148 2.79 13.99 8.97
N GLY A 149 4.03 13.88 8.50
CA GLY A 149 4.44 14.38 7.17
C GLY A 149 4.07 13.46 6.00
N ASP A 150 3.93 12.15 6.22
CA ASP A 150 3.69 11.13 5.19
C ASP A 150 2.22 10.65 5.14
N ILE A 151 1.28 11.45 5.68
CA ILE A 151 -0.13 11.07 5.77
C ILE A 151 -0.79 10.75 4.43
N GLY A 152 -0.34 11.40 3.35
CA GLY A 152 -0.82 11.10 1.99
C GLY A 152 -0.48 9.67 1.57
N PHE A 153 0.74 9.21 1.85
CA PHE A 153 1.18 7.87 1.52
C PHE A 153 0.51 6.81 2.40
N LEU A 154 0.30 7.09 3.70
CA LEU A 154 -0.50 6.21 4.56
C LEU A 154 -1.93 6.06 4.04
N TRP A 155 -2.52 7.18 3.63
CA TRP A 155 -3.88 7.22 3.09
C TRP A 155 -4.01 6.40 1.81
N GLU A 156 -3.10 6.60 0.86
CA GLU A 156 -3.06 5.84 -0.39
C GLU A 156 -2.91 4.33 -0.13
N ASN A 157 -1.97 3.93 0.74
CA ASN A 157 -1.80 2.52 1.07
C ASN A 157 -3.06 1.93 1.73
N PHE A 158 -3.67 2.65 2.67
CA PHE A 158 -4.89 2.19 3.34
C PHE A 158 -6.01 1.93 2.32
N LEU A 159 -6.24 2.87 1.41
CA LEU A 159 -7.25 2.71 0.36
C LEU A 159 -6.93 1.55 -0.59
N ALA A 160 -5.67 1.40 -0.98
CA ALA A 160 -5.21 0.30 -1.83
C ALA A 160 -5.50 -1.07 -1.18
N VAL A 161 -5.15 -1.23 0.11
CA VAL A 161 -5.40 -2.46 0.87
C VAL A 161 -6.90 -2.74 1.00
N GLU A 162 -7.66 -1.79 1.51
CA GLU A 162 -9.08 -2.00 1.81
C GLU A 162 -9.90 -2.22 0.53
N ARG A 163 -9.53 -1.54 -0.57
CA ARG A 163 -10.15 -1.77 -1.88
C ARG A 163 -9.83 -3.15 -2.43
N THR A 164 -8.59 -3.61 -2.28
CA THR A 164 -8.19 -4.97 -2.68
C THR A 164 -8.96 -6.02 -1.90
N LYS A 165 -9.09 -5.86 -0.58
CA LYS A 165 -9.91 -6.73 0.28
C LYS A 165 -11.38 -6.73 -0.15
N LYS A 166 -11.97 -5.55 -0.39
CA LYS A 166 -13.35 -5.44 -0.87
C LYS A 166 -13.55 -6.18 -2.20
N ASN A 167 -12.71 -5.92 -3.19
CA ASN A 167 -12.81 -6.59 -4.49
C ASN A 167 -12.74 -8.12 -4.35
N HIS A 168 -11.86 -8.62 -3.47
CA HIS A 168 -11.75 -10.05 -3.17
C HIS A 168 -13.03 -10.60 -2.50
N TYR A 169 -13.53 -9.95 -1.44
CA TYR A 169 -14.74 -10.39 -0.72
C TYR A 169 -16.01 -10.36 -1.59
N GLU A 170 -16.08 -9.44 -2.54
CA GLU A 170 -17.18 -9.36 -3.52
C GLU A 170 -17.00 -10.31 -4.72
N GLY A 171 -15.90 -11.07 -4.78
CA GLY A 171 -15.59 -11.97 -5.90
C GLY A 171 -15.37 -11.23 -7.23
N ARG A 172 -15.02 -9.94 -7.18
CA ARG A 172 -14.82 -9.12 -8.38
C ARG A 172 -13.46 -9.41 -8.99
N THR A 173 -13.46 -9.81 -10.25
CA THR A 173 -12.23 -9.96 -11.04
C THR A 173 -11.79 -8.59 -11.54
N VAL A 174 -10.87 -7.94 -10.82
CA VAL A 174 -10.37 -6.59 -11.13
C VAL A 174 -8.85 -6.62 -11.17
N GLN A 175 -8.28 -6.07 -12.24
CA GLN A 175 -6.84 -5.81 -12.32
C GLN A 175 -6.57 -4.38 -11.84
N THR A 176 -5.55 -4.22 -10.99
CA THR A 176 -5.24 -2.97 -10.30
C THR A 176 -3.89 -2.41 -10.75
N TYR A 177 -3.86 -1.11 -11.03
CA TYR A 177 -2.69 -0.41 -11.55
C TYR A 177 -2.57 0.99 -10.96
N PHE A 178 -1.43 1.64 -11.16
CA PHE A 178 -1.32 3.11 -11.13
C PHE A 178 -1.14 3.62 -12.57
N TRP A 179 -1.23 4.92 -12.82
CA TRP A 179 -0.89 5.47 -14.15
C TRP A 179 0.03 6.66 -14.04
N ARG A 180 1.02 6.72 -14.93
CA ARG A 180 2.00 7.79 -14.97
C ARG A 180 2.50 8.08 -16.38
N THR A 181 2.87 9.32 -16.63
CA THR A 181 3.49 9.78 -17.89
C THR A 181 4.91 10.31 -17.67
N TYR A 182 5.66 10.49 -18.77
CA TYR A 182 7.02 11.04 -18.74
C TYR A 182 7.10 12.47 -18.19
N ASP A 183 6.03 13.26 -18.34
CA ASP A 183 5.86 14.60 -17.74
C ASP A 183 5.33 14.55 -16.29
N ASN A 184 5.42 13.39 -15.63
CA ASN A 184 5.06 13.16 -14.22
C ASN A 184 3.59 13.42 -13.87
N ALA A 185 2.68 13.42 -14.84
CA ALA A 185 1.26 13.33 -14.50
C ALA A 185 0.98 11.93 -13.97
N GLU A 186 0.21 11.84 -12.89
CA GLU A 186 -0.03 10.59 -12.16
C GLU A 186 -1.51 10.42 -11.82
N ILE A 187 -1.94 9.17 -11.70
CA ILE A 187 -3.21 8.73 -11.11
C ILE A 187 -2.86 7.54 -10.20
N ASP A 188 -3.25 7.64 -8.92
CA ASP A 188 -2.80 6.72 -7.88
C ASP A 188 -3.33 5.29 -8.07
N TRP A 189 -4.60 5.15 -8.49
CA TRP A 189 -5.26 3.85 -8.58
C TRP A 189 -6.17 3.73 -9.80
N ILE A 190 -6.00 2.64 -10.55
CA ILE A 190 -6.80 2.26 -11.71
C ILE A 190 -7.31 0.85 -11.49
N GLU A 191 -8.60 0.66 -11.73
CA GLU A 191 -9.25 -0.64 -11.80
C GLU A 191 -9.65 -0.93 -13.24
N VAL A 192 -9.33 -2.14 -13.70
CA VAL A 192 -9.76 -2.65 -15.01
C VAL A 192 -10.58 -3.92 -14.80
N ASN A 193 -11.82 -3.90 -15.30
CA ASN A 193 -12.73 -5.03 -15.31
C ASN A 193 -13.40 -5.08 -16.68
N ASP A 194 -13.20 -6.17 -17.44
CA ASP A 194 -13.78 -6.36 -18.77
C ASP A 194 -13.67 -5.12 -19.69
N GLN A 195 -12.45 -4.56 -19.78
CA GLN A 195 -12.10 -3.34 -20.53
C GLN A 195 -12.66 -2.02 -19.97
N LYS A 196 -13.55 -2.05 -18.97
CA LYS A 196 -13.98 -0.86 -18.26
C LYS A 196 -12.86 -0.39 -17.34
N ILE A 197 -12.48 0.86 -17.50
CA ILE A 197 -11.43 1.52 -16.70
C ILE A 197 -12.13 2.42 -15.69
N SER A 198 -11.75 2.31 -14.42
CA SER A 198 -12.11 3.26 -13.37
C SER A 198 -10.84 3.83 -12.76
N ALA A 199 -10.74 5.16 -12.72
CA ALA A 199 -9.54 5.88 -12.29
C ALA A 199 -9.82 6.68 -11.02
N TYR A 200 -8.91 6.59 -10.05
CA TYR A 200 -9.08 7.18 -8.73
C TYR A 200 -7.82 7.94 -8.33
N GLU A 201 -8.05 9.12 -7.76
CA GLU A 201 -7.01 9.95 -7.15
C GLU A 201 -7.24 9.95 -5.65
N PHE A 202 -6.21 9.68 -4.87
CA PHE A 202 -6.29 9.59 -3.43
C PHE A 202 -5.81 10.91 -2.81
N LYS A 203 -6.70 11.57 -2.07
CA LYS A 203 -6.39 12.80 -1.35
C LYS A 203 -6.85 12.68 0.08
N TRP A 204 -5.95 12.84 1.04
CA TRP A 204 -6.35 12.87 2.45
C TRP A 204 -7.34 14.01 2.75
N ARG A 205 -7.08 15.19 2.18
CA ARG A 205 -7.96 16.37 2.29
C ARG A 205 -8.99 16.39 1.16
N SER A 206 -10.12 17.03 1.41
CA SER A 206 -11.20 17.18 0.43
C SER A 206 -10.86 18.24 -0.61
N GLU A 207 -9.94 17.89 -1.50
CA GLU A 207 -9.45 18.76 -2.59
C GLU A 207 -10.05 18.33 -3.93
N LYS A 208 -10.18 19.30 -4.85
CA LYS A 208 -10.61 18.99 -6.22
C LYS A 208 -9.45 18.34 -6.98
N GLY A 209 -9.68 17.14 -7.49
CA GLY A 209 -8.77 16.47 -8.41
C GLY A 209 -9.00 16.98 -9.83
N LYS A 210 -7.94 16.99 -10.63
CA LYS A 210 -7.99 17.32 -12.06
C LYS A 210 -7.56 16.11 -12.87
N THR A 211 -8.44 15.61 -13.74
CA THR A 211 -8.06 14.54 -14.67
C THR A 211 -6.93 15.02 -15.58
N PRO A 212 -5.80 14.30 -15.65
CA PRO A 212 -4.75 14.60 -16.61
C PRO A 212 -5.30 14.59 -18.04
N LYS A 213 -4.97 15.62 -18.83
CA LYS A 213 -5.49 15.77 -20.20
C LYS A 213 -5.12 14.55 -21.05
N SER A 214 -3.86 14.12 -20.96
CA SER A 214 -3.34 12.94 -21.64
C SER A 214 -4.04 11.64 -21.23
N PHE A 215 -4.49 11.51 -19.97
CA PHE A 215 -5.30 10.37 -19.54
C PHE A 215 -6.66 10.40 -20.22
N PHE A 216 -7.39 11.52 -20.12
CA PHE A 216 -8.72 11.64 -20.73
C PHE A 216 -8.68 11.45 -22.25
N GLU A 217 -7.68 12.00 -22.94
CA GLU A 217 -7.55 11.85 -24.39
C GLU A 217 -7.36 10.39 -24.81
N ASN A 218 -6.56 9.62 -24.05
CA ASN A 218 -6.27 8.23 -24.34
C ASN A 218 -7.41 7.29 -23.92
N TYR A 219 -7.98 7.46 -22.74
CA TYR A 219 -8.89 6.46 -22.15
C TYR A 219 -10.35 6.90 -22.14
N LYS A 220 -10.63 8.19 -22.40
CA LYS A 220 -11.97 8.80 -22.34
C LYS A 220 -12.65 8.70 -20.96
N GLU A 221 -11.85 8.45 -19.91
CA GLU A 221 -12.30 8.34 -18.53
C GLU A 221 -11.83 9.52 -17.68
N LYS A 222 -12.61 9.84 -16.65
CA LYS A 222 -12.28 10.87 -15.64
C LYS A 222 -11.89 10.22 -14.32
N ILE A 223 -11.06 10.94 -13.56
CA ILE A 223 -10.73 10.51 -12.20
C ILE A 223 -11.89 10.76 -11.25
N THR A 224 -12.01 9.89 -10.25
CA THR A 224 -12.82 10.11 -9.05
C THR A 224 -11.89 10.35 -7.86
N VAL A 225 -12.06 11.46 -7.14
CA VAL A 225 -11.26 11.72 -5.94
C VAL A 225 -11.82 10.95 -4.76
N VAL A 226 -10.97 10.18 -4.10
CA VAL A 226 -11.27 9.47 -2.85
C VAL A 226 -10.56 10.17 -1.70
N ASN A 227 -11.35 10.67 -0.75
CA ASN A 227 -10.89 11.42 0.41
C ASN A 227 -11.65 11.02 1.68
N LYS A 228 -11.24 11.58 2.81
CA LYS A 228 -11.82 11.29 4.14
C LYS A 228 -13.35 11.37 4.22
N ASN A 229 -13.99 12.16 3.37
CA ASN A 229 -15.44 12.35 3.42
C ASN A 229 -16.21 11.30 2.61
N ASN A 230 -15.57 10.64 1.65
CA ASN A 230 -16.23 9.71 0.73
C ASN A 230 -15.57 8.33 0.62
N TYR A 231 -14.44 8.09 1.28
CA TYR A 231 -13.67 6.86 1.18
C TYR A 231 -14.47 5.61 1.51
N PHE A 232 -15.43 5.72 2.42
CA PHE A 232 -16.23 4.58 2.83
C PHE A 232 -17.00 3.98 1.64
N ASN A 233 -17.53 4.82 0.74
CA ASN A 233 -18.19 4.33 -0.49
C ASN A 233 -17.22 3.59 -1.43
N PHE A 234 -15.92 3.91 -1.35
CA PHE A 234 -14.89 3.26 -2.13
C PHE A 234 -14.51 1.89 -1.52
N ILE A 235 -14.46 1.77 -0.19
CA ILE A 235 -13.95 0.57 0.50
C ILE A 235 -15.02 -0.34 1.12
N ALA A 236 -16.29 0.06 1.18
CA ALA A 236 -17.39 -0.70 1.80
C ALA A 236 -18.46 -1.15 0.81
#